data_AF-A0A1E5GU45-F1
#
_entry.id   AF-A0A1E5GU45-F1
#
_cell.length_a   1.000
_cell.length_b   1.000
_cell.length_c   1.000
_cell.angle_alpha   90.00
_cell.angle_beta   90.00
_cell.angle_gamma   90.00
#
_symmetry.space_group_name_H-M   'P 1'
#
loop_
_entity.id
_entity.type
_entity.pdbx_description
1 polymer ?
#
loop_
_entity_poly.entity_id
_entity_poly.type
_entity_poly.pdbx_seq_one_letter_code
_entity_poly.pdbx_strand_id
1 'polypeptide(L)'
;MSKWAGTLSTTEPYNHLGVLSVRQGNVNSEIFDFKIVQNGVPYDLTGLRVLFCTNFKQYILVEKEATVLKPEEGLFQFTMDDDCMQKVGDQEGYFEIYQEGMLLDTTQNFTYTVQSSILKMLMDGESYIQRLEDLLNQLNNSIANSNGEMDKLLEEWMKFVEDNKELLEAIDPGGALLNRLNELQKQQEELNGTLQTNAALQIGGETPRSIFVSALSLLRNKIDKNKFNVLHMTDIHTDYGYGATSWTYAEYFWSHITNMQSLQDVADVAIYNGDNADCYIKDKEQSQIQQRKFGIKALRAAKIPTFVNLGNHDNGSPPFKRDIGKVMPGDIITNEEFKDFYETKSKLFDEVRNGDSLYFYKDFPDKKIRVVGLNTNDNNQSVLNADGTYKYGSHDHFAMQQEQLKWLANEALKVPTDYHVIVFGHCPIHDEKFDNRECLIKILEAYKLGTTVQIKSVYPDHEVNFTADFIKQGPGILVGYICGHWHDEGFNQLGDSVKFTQMRCLNGGFSDPALIDTPQEDCWSVLSVDTVAKKVNVFGFGRAIDRSFTY
;
A
#
# COMPACT_ATOMS: atom_id res chain seq x y z
N MET A 1 -26.69 32.97 -7.50
CA MET A 1 -28.16 32.95 -7.25
C MET A 1 -28.80 32.32 -8.45
N SER A 2 -29.75 31.40 -8.24
CA SER A 2 -30.49 30.78 -9.34
C SER A 2 -31.26 31.82 -10.12
N LYS A 3 -31.33 31.61 -11.43
CA LYS A 3 -31.99 32.53 -12.35
C LYS A 3 -33.42 32.07 -12.64
N TRP A 4 -33.69 30.78 -12.44
CA TRP A 4 -35.03 30.21 -12.52
C TRP A 4 -35.27 29.20 -11.41
N ALA A 5 -36.51 29.13 -10.97
CA ALA A 5 -36.98 28.11 -10.05
C ALA A 5 -38.32 27.53 -10.50
N GLY A 6 -38.60 26.28 -10.12
CA GLY A 6 -39.79 25.57 -10.59
C GLY A 6 -39.99 24.21 -9.94
N THR A 7 -41.09 23.56 -10.31
CA THR A 7 -41.44 22.22 -9.83
C THR A 7 -41.63 21.30 -11.03
N LEU A 8 -40.94 20.16 -11.00
CA LEU A 8 -40.99 19.11 -12.00
C LEU A 8 -41.70 17.89 -11.41
N SER A 9 -42.57 17.27 -12.18
CA SER A 9 -43.33 16.09 -11.75
C SER A 9 -42.85 14.84 -12.46
N THR A 10 -42.82 13.70 -11.77
CA THR A 10 -42.66 12.39 -12.42
C THR A 10 -43.99 11.82 -12.92
N THR A 11 -45.12 12.28 -12.37
CA THR A 11 -46.46 11.68 -12.61
C THR A 11 -47.47 12.56 -13.34
N GLU A 12 -47.34 13.89 -13.26
CA GLU A 12 -48.25 14.82 -13.94
C GLU A 12 -47.86 14.95 -15.41
N PRO A 13 -48.80 14.97 -16.36
CA PRO A 13 -48.49 14.89 -17.80
C PRO A 13 -47.73 16.10 -18.36
N TYR A 14 -47.73 17.24 -17.65
CA TYR A 14 -47.06 18.47 -18.08
C TYR A 14 -46.44 19.19 -16.89
N ASN A 15 -45.21 19.68 -17.07
CA ASN A 15 -44.58 20.60 -16.12
C ASN A 15 -45.00 22.04 -16.45
N HIS A 16 -45.67 22.71 -15.52
CA HIS A 16 -46.10 24.11 -15.67
C HIS A 16 -45.00 25.10 -15.28
N LEU A 17 -43.88 25.06 -15.99
CA LEU A 17 -42.77 26.00 -15.79
C LEU A 17 -43.04 27.32 -16.51
N GLY A 18 -42.50 28.41 -15.94
CA GLY A 18 -42.40 29.69 -16.65
C GLY A 18 -41.41 29.63 -17.82
N VAL A 19 -41.28 30.72 -18.58
CA VAL A 19 -40.34 30.78 -19.71
C VAL A 19 -38.89 30.67 -19.21
N LEU A 20 -38.22 29.58 -19.59
CA LEU A 20 -36.80 29.34 -19.31
C LEU A 20 -35.98 29.79 -20.53
N SER A 21 -35.11 30.78 -20.38
CA SER A 21 -34.32 31.34 -21.50
C SER A 21 -32.85 31.48 -21.15
N VAL A 22 -32.03 30.53 -21.59
CA VAL A 22 -30.58 30.49 -21.36
C VAL A 22 -29.84 31.06 -22.55
N ARG A 23 -28.61 31.56 -22.38
CA ARG A 23 -27.82 32.15 -23.48
C ARG A 23 -26.54 31.37 -23.72
N GLN A 24 -26.30 31.02 -24.98
CA GLN A 24 -25.10 30.30 -25.40
C GLN A 24 -23.81 31.05 -25.00
N GLY A 25 -22.83 30.32 -24.48
CA GLY A 25 -21.52 30.86 -24.08
C GLY A 25 -21.49 31.53 -22.70
N ASN A 26 -22.61 31.54 -21.97
CA ASN A 26 -22.59 31.89 -20.56
C ASN A 26 -21.94 30.75 -19.75
N VAL A 27 -21.01 31.08 -18.87
CA VAL A 27 -20.30 30.09 -18.04
C VAL A 27 -20.74 30.25 -16.59
N ASN A 28 -21.26 29.19 -15.99
CA ASN A 28 -21.64 29.11 -14.57
C ASN A 28 -22.68 30.14 -14.08
N SER A 29 -23.45 30.75 -14.99
CA SER A 29 -24.45 31.78 -14.63
C SER A 29 -25.89 31.38 -14.97
N GLU A 30 -26.10 30.30 -15.72
CA GLU A 30 -27.41 29.82 -16.14
C GLU A 30 -27.84 28.67 -15.21
N ILE A 31 -28.40 29.01 -14.06
CA ILE A 31 -28.66 28.09 -12.95
C ILE A 31 -30.17 27.91 -12.74
N PHE A 32 -30.62 26.65 -12.69
CA PHE A 32 -31.98 26.21 -12.37
C PHE A 32 -32.05 25.63 -10.96
N ASP A 33 -32.99 26.12 -10.13
CA ASP A 33 -33.35 25.50 -8.86
C ASP A 33 -34.71 24.81 -9.00
N PHE A 34 -34.72 23.48 -9.07
CA PHE A 34 -35.94 22.73 -9.27
C PHE A 34 -36.26 21.83 -8.08
N LYS A 35 -37.56 21.61 -7.91
CA LYS A 35 -38.11 20.65 -6.97
C LYS A 35 -38.77 19.51 -7.72
N ILE A 36 -38.43 18.26 -7.39
CA ILE A 36 -39.12 17.08 -7.93
C ILE A 36 -40.31 16.72 -7.04
N VAL A 37 -41.45 16.41 -7.66
CA VAL A 37 -42.64 15.89 -7.00
C VAL A 37 -43.14 14.62 -7.68
N GLN A 38 -43.74 13.72 -6.89
CA GLN A 38 -44.46 12.55 -7.36
C GLN A 38 -45.86 12.58 -6.73
N ASN A 39 -46.91 12.54 -7.55
CA ASN A 39 -48.31 12.70 -7.12
C ASN A 39 -48.54 13.95 -6.24
N GLY A 40 -47.84 15.05 -6.55
CA GLY A 40 -47.94 16.32 -5.82
C GLY A 40 -47.17 16.38 -4.48
N VAL A 41 -46.49 15.30 -4.08
CA VAL A 41 -45.66 15.23 -2.87
C VAL A 41 -44.18 15.35 -3.25
N PRO A 42 -43.33 16.05 -2.46
CA PRO A 42 -41.90 16.12 -2.72
C PRO A 42 -41.27 14.73 -2.85
N TYR A 43 -40.45 14.53 -3.88
CA TYR A 43 -39.70 13.30 -4.09
C TYR A 43 -38.44 13.33 -3.24
N ASP A 44 -38.27 12.38 -2.31
CA ASP A 44 -37.08 12.33 -1.46
C ASP A 44 -35.85 11.88 -2.27
N LEU A 45 -34.85 12.75 -2.36
CA LEU A 45 -33.61 12.52 -3.11
C LEU A 45 -32.47 12.01 -2.22
N THR A 46 -32.74 11.54 -1.00
CA THR A 46 -31.70 11.10 -0.06
C THR A 46 -30.92 9.91 -0.63
N GLY A 47 -29.63 10.12 -0.89
CA GLY A 47 -28.75 9.11 -1.48
C GLY A 47 -28.98 8.87 -2.98
N LEU A 48 -29.76 9.71 -3.66
CA LEU A 48 -30.06 9.60 -5.08
C LEU A 48 -29.21 10.57 -5.91
N ARG A 49 -28.90 10.17 -7.15
CA ARG A 49 -28.27 11.03 -8.17
C ARG A 49 -29.33 11.52 -9.14
N VAL A 50 -29.20 12.76 -9.59
CA VAL A 50 -30.12 13.39 -10.54
C VAL A 50 -29.33 13.85 -11.76
N LEU A 51 -29.71 13.39 -12.95
CA LEU A 51 -29.02 13.70 -14.21
C LEU A 51 -29.95 14.42 -15.16
N PHE A 52 -29.52 15.56 -15.68
CA PHE A 52 -30.19 16.28 -16.75
C PHE A 52 -29.93 15.60 -18.10
N CYS A 53 -30.99 15.36 -18.85
CA CYS A 53 -30.97 14.74 -20.16
C CYS A 53 -31.64 15.63 -21.20
N THR A 54 -30.98 15.89 -22.33
CA THR A 54 -31.55 16.60 -23.48
C THR A 54 -31.02 16.01 -24.78
N ASN A 55 -31.85 16.06 -25.83
CA ASN A 55 -31.50 15.54 -27.14
C ASN A 55 -31.70 16.61 -28.22
N PHE A 56 -30.63 16.95 -28.94
CA PHE A 56 -30.68 17.99 -29.97
C PHE A 56 -30.96 17.44 -31.38
N LYS A 57 -30.53 16.19 -31.65
CA LYS A 57 -30.67 15.35 -32.87
C LYS A 57 -30.30 13.90 -32.56
N GLN A 58 -30.64 12.94 -33.43
CA GLN A 58 -30.47 11.48 -33.28
C GLN A 58 -29.09 10.95 -32.80
N TYR A 59 -28.05 11.78 -32.72
CA TYR A 59 -26.70 11.45 -32.25
C TYR A 59 -26.07 12.46 -31.27
N ILE A 60 -26.82 13.48 -30.83
CA ILE A 60 -26.32 14.50 -29.88
C ILE A 60 -27.15 14.41 -28.60
N LEU A 61 -26.67 13.58 -27.69
CA LEU A 61 -27.22 13.37 -26.35
C LEU A 61 -26.34 14.12 -25.35
N VAL A 62 -26.97 14.85 -24.45
CA VAL A 62 -26.30 15.49 -23.32
C VAL A 62 -26.88 14.92 -22.05
N GLU A 63 -25.98 14.41 -21.20
CA GLU A 63 -26.26 13.90 -19.87
C GLU A 63 -25.31 14.59 -18.88
N LYS A 64 -25.86 15.27 -17.87
CA LYS A 64 -25.07 16.05 -16.89
C LYS A 64 -25.66 15.94 -15.50
N GLU A 65 -24.81 15.71 -14.50
CA GLU A 65 -25.25 15.56 -13.12
C GLU A 65 -25.63 16.91 -12.48
N ALA A 66 -26.73 16.90 -11.72
CA ALA A 66 -27.20 18.03 -10.94
C ALA A 66 -26.79 17.91 -9.46
N THR A 67 -26.75 19.05 -8.76
CA THR A 67 -26.39 19.10 -7.33
C THR A 67 -27.65 19.05 -6.47
N VAL A 68 -27.83 17.98 -5.69
CA VAL A 68 -28.94 17.90 -4.72
C VAL A 68 -28.68 18.84 -3.55
N LEU A 69 -29.64 19.74 -3.25
CA LEU A 69 -29.48 20.77 -2.23
C LEU A 69 -30.22 20.42 -0.93
N LYS A 70 -31.49 20.01 -1.05
CA LYS A 70 -32.30 19.54 0.09
C LYS A 70 -33.01 18.26 -0.31
N PRO A 71 -32.41 17.10 0.01
CA PRO A 71 -32.90 15.81 -0.45
C PRO A 71 -34.35 15.51 -0.05
N GLU A 72 -34.69 15.70 1.22
CA GLU A 72 -36.04 15.44 1.77
C GLU A 72 -37.13 16.36 1.18
N GLU A 73 -36.75 17.55 0.69
CA GLU A 73 -37.67 18.49 0.05
C GLU A 73 -37.72 18.31 -1.48
N GLY A 74 -36.96 17.36 -2.03
CA GLY A 74 -36.82 17.11 -3.47
C GLY A 74 -36.12 18.23 -4.24
N LEU A 75 -35.37 19.10 -3.54
CA LEU A 75 -34.76 20.31 -4.12
C LEU A 75 -33.34 20.03 -4.62
N PHE A 76 -33.08 20.40 -5.86
CA PHE A 76 -31.78 20.30 -6.50
C PHE A 76 -31.50 21.51 -7.39
N GLN A 77 -30.23 21.68 -7.74
CA GLN A 77 -29.73 22.76 -8.58
C GLN A 77 -28.99 22.19 -9.79
N PHE A 78 -29.29 22.71 -10.97
CA PHE A 78 -28.60 22.37 -12.20
C PHE A 78 -27.99 23.62 -12.84
N THR A 79 -26.73 23.53 -13.26
CA THR A 79 -26.03 24.63 -13.95
C THR A 79 -25.85 24.23 -15.40
N MET A 80 -26.43 25.02 -16.32
CA MET A 80 -26.28 24.79 -17.76
C MET A 80 -24.85 25.11 -18.19
N ASP A 81 -24.23 24.17 -18.88
CA ASP A 81 -22.93 24.34 -19.51
C ASP A 81 -23.05 24.52 -21.02
N ASP A 82 -21.90 24.66 -21.69
CA ASP A 82 -21.85 24.85 -23.14
C ASP A 82 -22.48 23.68 -23.92
N ASP A 83 -22.38 22.45 -23.41
CA ASP A 83 -22.96 21.26 -24.05
C ASP A 83 -24.50 21.34 -23.99
N CYS A 84 -25.06 21.80 -22.88
CA CYS A 84 -26.51 22.01 -22.70
C CYS A 84 -27.08 23.17 -23.54
N MET A 85 -26.23 24.07 -24.04
CA MET A 85 -26.63 25.30 -24.75
C MET A 85 -26.15 25.34 -26.21
N GLN A 86 -25.84 24.18 -26.78
CA GLN A 86 -25.19 24.06 -28.09
C GLN A 86 -26.09 24.41 -29.29
N LYS A 87 -27.42 24.33 -29.15
CA LYS A 87 -28.39 24.59 -30.23
C LYS A 87 -29.35 25.70 -29.87
N VAL A 88 -29.32 26.79 -30.65
CA VAL A 88 -30.24 27.93 -30.52
C VAL A 88 -31.67 27.51 -30.87
N GLY A 89 -32.64 28.02 -30.11
CA GLY A 89 -34.08 27.73 -30.26
C GLY A 89 -34.62 26.91 -29.10
N ASP A 90 -35.86 26.44 -29.23
CA ASP A 90 -36.54 25.65 -28.21
C ASP A 90 -36.00 24.22 -28.17
N GLN A 91 -35.74 23.77 -26.95
CA GLN A 91 -35.16 22.47 -26.62
C GLN A 91 -36.01 21.80 -25.55
N GLU A 92 -35.97 20.47 -25.53
CA GLU A 92 -36.71 19.65 -24.59
C GLU A 92 -35.74 18.87 -23.71
N GLY A 93 -35.90 18.97 -22.40
CA GLY A 93 -35.07 18.27 -21.42
C GLY A 93 -35.90 17.64 -20.32
N TYR A 94 -35.29 16.70 -19.61
CA TYR A 94 -35.86 16.03 -18.44
C TYR A 94 -34.74 15.64 -17.47
N PHE A 95 -35.13 15.10 -16.31
CA PHE A 95 -34.18 14.59 -15.34
C PHE A 95 -34.43 13.12 -15.04
N GLU A 96 -33.35 12.36 -14.96
CA GLU A 96 -33.33 10.96 -14.53
C GLU A 96 -32.85 10.86 -13.09
N ILE A 97 -33.45 9.95 -12.31
CA ILE A 97 -33.16 9.73 -10.90
C ILE A 97 -32.58 8.33 -10.72
N TYR A 98 -31.40 8.25 -10.12
CA TYR A 98 -30.65 6.99 -9.97
C TYR A 98 -30.35 6.65 -8.52
N GLN A 99 -30.32 5.35 -8.22
CA GLN A 99 -29.77 4.78 -7.00
C GLN A 99 -28.83 3.63 -7.36
N GLU A 100 -27.57 3.70 -6.90
CA GLU A 100 -26.57 2.64 -7.12
C GLU A 100 -26.43 2.18 -8.59
N GLY A 101 -26.61 3.11 -9.54
CA GLY A 101 -26.51 2.83 -10.99
C GLY A 101 -27.78 2.27 -11.63
N MET A 102 -28.86 2.09 -10.86
CA MET A 102 -30.18 1.70 -11.38
C MET A 102 -31.07 2.95 -11.55
N LEU A 103 -31.68 3.07 -12.73
CA LEU A 103 -32.68 4.12 -13.00
C LEU A 103 -33.95 3.83 -12.18
N LEU A 104 -34.34 4.78 -11.33
CA LEU A 104 -35.51 4.67 -10.47
C LEU A 104 -36.75 5.34 -11.07
N ASP A 105 -36.60 6.58 -11.55
CA ASP A 105 -37.71 7.38 -12.09
C ASP A 105 -37.19 8.47 -13.03
N THR A 106 -38.08 9.09 -13.79
CA THR A 106 -37.78 10.24 -14.65
C THR A 106 -38.83 11.34 -14.47
N THR A 107 -38.41 12.60 -14.52
CA THR A 107 -39.37 13.70 -14.60
C THR A 107 -40.01 13.71 -15.98
N GLN A 108 -41.24 14.22 -16.09
CA GLN A 108 -41.75 14.60 -17.40
C GLN A 108 -40.85 15.65 -18.06
N ASN A 109 -40.96 15.75 -19.37
CA ASN A 109 -40.18 16.68 -20.16
C ASN A 109 -40.60 18.14 -19.87
N PHE A 110 -39.67 19.06 -20.06
CA PHE A 110 -39.91 20.50 -20.03
C PHE A 110 -39.16 21.19 -21.16
N THR A 111 -39.66 22.37 -21.55
CA THR A 111 -39.07 23.16 -22.64
C THR A 111 -38.21 24.29 -22.09
N TYR A 112 -37.04 24.52 -22.70
CA TYR A 112 -36.20 25.70 -22.47
C TYR A 112 -35.71 26.26 -23.81
N THR A 113 -35.55 27.59 -23.87
CA THR A 113 -35.10 28.27 -25.09
C THR A 113 -33.65 28.70 -24.95
N VAL A 114 -32.81 28.30 -25.90
CA VAL A 114 -31.42 28.77 -26.00
C VAL A 114 -31.37 30.00 -26.92
N GLN A 115 -30.95 31.13 -26.36
CA GLN A 115 -30.73 32.38 -27.09
C GLN A 115 -29.33 32.42 -27.71
N SER A 116 -29.24 32.95 -28.93
CA SER A 116 -27.96 33.15 -29.60
C SER A 116 -27.08 34.17 -28.88
N SER A 117 -25.76 33.97 -28.99
CA SER A 117 -24.74 34.92 -28.58
C SER A 117 -23.92 35.35 -29.80
N ILE A 118 -23.41 36.59 -29.78
CA ILE A 118 -22.59 37.15 -30.87
C ILE A 118 -21.22 36.44 -30.93
N LEU A 119 -20.81 35.79 -29.83
CA LEU A 119 -19.46 35.22 -29.64
C LEU A 119 -19.34 33.73 -30.05
N LYS A 120 -20.44 32.99 -30.19
CA LYS A 120 -20.43 31.54 -30.52
C LYS A 120 -21.52 31.27 -31.56
N MET A 121 -21.14 30.88 -32.78
CA MET A 121 -22.05 30.55 -33.89
C MET A 121 -21.94 29.10 -34.37
N LEU A 122 -21.13 28.25 -33.73
CA LEU A 122 -20.92 26.86 -34.14
C LEU A 122 -21.65 25.92 -33.17
N MET A 123 -22.46 25.01 -33.71
CA MET A 123 -22.90 23.81 -32.99
C MET A 123 -21.67 22.91 -32.84
N ASP A 124 -21.19 22.70 -31.62
CA ASP A 124 -20.18 21.67 -31.36
C ASP A 124 -20.87 20.32 -31.18
N GLY A 125 -21.46 19.84 -32.28
CA GLY A 125 -22.17 18.56 -32.34
C GLY A 125 -21.24 17.34 -32.41
N GLU A 126 -19.93 17.55 -32.33
CA GLU A 126 -18.93 16.49 -32.50
C GLU A 126 -18.14 16.23 -31.21
N SER A 127 -18.46 16.88 -30.08
CA SER A 127 -17.52 16.98 -28.97
C SER A 127 -17.11 15.63 -28.34
N TYR A 128 -17.93 14.57 -28.32
CA TYR A 128 -17.48 13.25 -27.84
C TYR A 128 -16.81 12.38 -28.92
N ILE A 129 -17.25 12.44 -30.18
CA ILE A 129 -16.71 11.62 -31.28
C ILE A 129 -15.45 12.27 -31.86
N GLN A 130 -15.42 13.59 -32.07
CA GLN A 130 -14.22 14.33 -32.50
C GLN A 130 -13.10 14.22 -31.47
N ARG A 131 -13.38 14.29 -30.16
CA ARG A 131 -12.34 14.13 -29.13
C ARG A 131 -11.76 12.72 -29.14
N LEU A 132 -12.58 11.70 -29.45
CA LEU A 132 -12.12 10.33 -29.66
C LEU A 132 -11.40 10.17 -31.00
N GLU A 133 -11.85 10.78 -32.09
CA GLU A 133 -11.22 10.74 -33.41
C GLU A 133 -9.93 11.56 -33.46
N ASP A 134 -9.82 12.65 -32.73
CA ASP A 134 -8.59 13.43 -32.54
C ASP A 134 -7.61 12.67 -31.66
N LEU A 135 -8.08 11.99 -30.60
CA LEU A 135 -7.27 11.01 -29.85
C LEU A 135 -6.85 9.84 -30.73
N LEU A 136 -7.74 9.33 -31.58
CA LEU A 136 -7.46 8.23 -32.51
C LEU A 136 -6.51 8.69 -33.62
N ASN A 137 -6.61 9.93 -34.10
CA ASN A 137 -5.74 10.51 -35.11
C ASN A 137 -4.38 10.89 -34.52
N GLN A 138 -4.31 11.34 -33.25
CA GLN A 138 -3.06 11.53 -32.53
C GLN A 138 -2.40 10.19 -32.19
N LEU A 139 -3.18 9.16 -31.84
CA LEU A 139 -2.72 7.79 -31.66
C LEU A 139 -2.23 7.21 -32.99
N ASN A 140 -3.00 7.36 -34.08
CA ASN A 140 -2.65 6.88 -35.41
C ASN A 140 -1.45 7.64 -36.00
N ASN A 141 -1.33 8.95 -35.77
CA ASN A 141 -0.13 9.71 -36.13
C ASN A 141 1.06 9.33 -35.26
N SER A 142 0.87 9.01 -33.98
CA SER A 142 1.95 8.49 -33.12
C SER A 142 2.39 7.10 -33.57
N ILE A 143 1.44 6.23 -33.94
CA ILE A 143 1.69 4.89 -34.50
C ILE A 143 2.39 5.01 -35.86
N ALA A 144 1.90 5.86 -36.76
CA ALA A 144 2.48 6.07 -38.09
C ALA A 144 3.87 6.71 -38.04
N ASN A 145 4.11 7.65 -37.11
CA ASN A 145 5.44 8.22 -36.88
C ASN A 145 6.37 7.26 -36.11
N SER A 146 5.83 6.28 -35.36
CA SER A 146 6.62 5.21 -34.73
C SER A 146 7.02 4.08 -35.70
N ASN A 147 6.38 3.95 -36.86
CA ASN A 147 6.75 2.95 -37.86
C ASN A 147 8.13 3.19 -38.48
N GLY A 148 8.62 4.44 -38.58
CA GLY A 148 9.97 4.69 -39.10
C GLY A 148 11.09 4.12 -38.21
N GLU A 149 10.90 4.12 -36.89
CA GLU A 149 11.86 3.56 -35.94
C GLU A 149 11.65 2.06 -35.72
N MET A 150 10.40 1.58 -35.74
CA MET A 150 10.09 0.16 -35.66
C MET A 150 10.48 -0.62 -36.91
N ASP A 151 10.30 -0.06 -38.11
CA ASP A 151 10.76 -0.67 -39.37
C ASP A 151 12.28 -0.74 -39.40
N LYS A 152 12.96 0.29 -38.89
CA LYS A 152 14.43 0.32 -38.77
C LYS A 152 14.93 -0.67 -37.71
N LEU A 153 14.26 -0.78 -36.57
CA LEU A 153 14.52 -1.80 -35.55
C LEU A 153 14.26 -3.21 -36.08
N LEU A 154 13.22 -3.42 -36.89
CA LEU A 154 12.93 -4.68 -37.56
C LEU A 154 14.00 -5.02 -38.61
N GLU A 155 14.44 -4.05 -39.42
CA GLU A 155 15.54 -4.23 -40.36
C GLU A 155 16.86 -4.56 -39.62
N GLU A 156 17.18 -3.84 -38.54
CA GLU A 156 18.35 -4.08 -37.70
C GLU A 156 18.28 -5.45 -36.99
N TRP A 157 17.11 -5.84 -36.50
CA TRP A 157 16.86 -7.15 -35.89
C TRP A 157 16.95 -8.28 -36.91
N MET A 158 16.31 -8.15 -38.07
CA MET A 158 16.38 -9.14 -39.15
C MET A 158 17.81 -9.28 -39.67
N LYS A 159 18.55 -8.17 -39.77
CA LYS A 159 19.97 -8.19 -40.10
C LYS A 159 20.80 -8.88 -39.02
N PHE A 160 20.55 -8.61 -37.73
CA PHE A 160 21.20 -9.31 -36.63
C PHE A 160 20.94 -10.81 -36.66
N VAL A 161 19.70 -11.24 -36.89
CA VAL A 161 19.34 -12.66 -36.99
C VAL A 161 20.01 -13.32 -38.19
N GLU A 162 20.02 -12.68 -39.37
CA GLU A 162 20.67 -13.22 -40.56
C GLU A 162 22.21 -13.27 -40.42
N ASP A 163 22.82 -12.20 -39.90
CA ASP A 163 24.27 -12.12 -39.67
C ASP A 163 24.74 -13.17 -38.63
N ASN A 164 23.84 -13.67 -37.76
CA ASN A 164 24.12 -14.70 -36.75
C ASN A 164 23.46 -16.06 -37.05
N LYS A 165 22.86 -16.25 -38.23
CA LYS A 165 22.04 -17.42 -38.56
C LYS A 165 22.78 -18.74 -38.41
N GLU A 166 24.02 -18.83 -38.90
CA GLU A 166 24.83 -20.05 -38.79
C GLU A 166 25.11 -20.43 -37.32
N LEU A 167 25.33 -19.43 -36.46
CA LEU A 167 25.51 -19.63 -35.01
C LEU A 167 24.20 -20.06 -34.33
N LEU A 168 23.08 -19.45 -34.70
CA LEU A 168 21.75 -19.77 -34.17
C LEU A 168 21.27 -21.15 -34.61
N GLU A 169 21.56 -21.57 -35.85
CA GLU A 169 21.27 -22.91 -36.36
C GLU A 169 22.18 -23.98 -35.73
N ALA A 170 23.41 -23.60 -35.34
CA ALA A 170 24.37 -24.49 -34.69
C ALA A 170 24.22 -24.57 -33.16
N ILE A 171 23.39 -23.73 -32.53
CA ILE A 171 23.29 -23.62 -31.06
C ILE A 171 22.70 -24.86 -30.40
N ASP A 172 21.85 -25.59 -31.11
CA ASP A 172 21.20 -26.80 -30.63
C ASP A 172 21.10 -27.85 -31.74
N PRO A 173 22.23 -28.48 -32.11
CA PRO A 173 22.27 -29.45 -33.20
C PRO A 173 21.33 -30.63 -32.91
N GLY A 174 20.26 -30.75 -33.68
CA GLY A 174 19.26 -31.81 -33.52
C GLY A 174 18.21 -31.55 -32.44
N GLY A 175 18.14 -30.35 -31.86
CA GLY A 175 17.04 -29.94 -30.96
C GLY A 175 17.10 -30.54 -29.56
N ALA A 176 18.27 -30.99 -29.08
CA ALA A 176 18.41 -31.70 -27.82
C ALA A 176 18.13 -30.77 -26.61
N LEU A 177 18.61 -29.53 -26.64
CA LEU A 177 18.34 -28.52 -25.61
C LEU A 177 16.88 -28.07 -25.67
N LEU A 178 16.32 -27.86 -26.86
CA LEU A 178 14.92 -27.48 -27.06
C LEU A 178 13.97 -28.57 -26.54
N ASN A 179 14.25 -29.84 -26.83
CA ASN A 179 13.48 -30.96 -26.32
C ASN A 179 13.56 -31.03 -24.79
N ARG A 180 14.74 -30.79 -24.20
CA ARG A 180 14.90 -30.75 -22.75
C ARG A 180 14.16 -29.59 -22.10
N LEU A 181 14.15 -28.43 -22.74
CA LEU A 181 13.38 -27.25 -22.32
C LEU A 181 11.88 -27.51 -22.36
N ASN A 182 11.38 -28.11 -23.44
CA ASN A 182 9.98 -28.49 -23.58
C ASN A 182 9.58 -29.57 -22.56
N GLU A 183 10.46 -30.54 -22.27
CA GLU A 183 10.26 -31.52 -21.21
C GLU A 183 10.16 -30.87 -19.83
N LEU A 184 11.05 -29.92 -19.52
CA LEU A 184 11.03 -29.17 -18.26
C LEU A 184 9.79 -28.29 -18.13
N GLN A 185 9.38 -27.65 -19.22
CA GLN A 185 8.19 -26.81 -19.27
C GLN A 185 6.91 -27.64 -19.08
N LYS A 186 6.84 -28.83 -19.70
CA LYS A 186 5.76 -29.78 -19.50
C LYS A 186 5.76 -30.37 -18.08
N GLN A 187 6.92 -30.66 -17.50
CA GLN A 187 7.04 -31.06 -16.09
C GLN A 187 6.57 -29.94 -15.16
N GLN A 188 6.89 -28.68 -15.46
CA GLN A 188 6.43 -27.51 -14.71
C GLN A 188 4.92 -27.32 -14.79
N GLU A 189 4.32 -27.53 -15.97
CA GLU A 189 2.86 -27.50 -16.17
C GLU A 189 2.15 -28.66 -15.45
N GLU A 190 2.73 -29.86 -15.48
CA GLU A 190 2.24 -31.03 -14.73
C GLU A 190 2.38 -30.84 -13.20
N LEU A 191 3.42 -30.14 -12.74
CA LEU A 191 3.59 -29.73 -11.33
C LEU A 191 2.56 -28.67 -10.91
N ASN A 192 2.22 -27.72 -11.77
CA ASN A 192 1.25 -26.66 -11.48
C ASN A 192 -0.18 -27.20 -11.26
N GLY A 193 -0.53 -28.35 -11.83
CA GLY A 193 -1.84 -28.99 -11.67
C GLY A 193 -1.93 -30.09 -10.59
N THR A 194 -0.80 -30.56 -10.06
CA THR A 194 -0.76 -31.82 -9.26
C THR A 194 0.06 -31.70 -7.96
N LEU A 195 0.30 -30.49 -7.45
CA LEU A 195 0.79 -30.34 -6.08
C LEU A 195 -0.35 -30.65 -5.10
N GLN A 196 -0.53 -31.93 -4.77
CA GLN A 196 -0.92 -32.23 -3.40
C GLN A 196 0.22 -31.70 -2.53
N THR A 197 -0.05 -30.65 -1.76
CA THR A 197 0.90 -30.09 -0.80
C THR A 197 1.27 -31.19 0.17
N ASN A 198 2.41 -31.84 -0.04
CA ASN A 198 2.98 -32.66 1.00
C ASN A 198 3.32 -31.68 2.13
N ALA A 199 2.59 -31.73 3.24
CA ALA A 199 2.81 -30.85 4.38
C ALA A 199 4.27 -30.91 4.89
N ALA A 200 4.98 -32.02 4.63
CA ALA A 200 6.41 -32.18 4.93
C ALA A 200 7.35 -31.39 4.01
N LEU A 201 6.89 -30.92 2.84
CA LEU A 201 7.65 -30.09 1.91
C LEU A 201 7.38 -28.58 2.10
N GLN A 202 6.38 -28.21 2.90
CA GLN A 202 6.12 -26.80 3.21
C GLN A 202 7.10 -26.30 4.26
N ILE A 203 7.67 -25.10 4.03
CA ILE A 203 8.57 -24.43 4.96
C ILE A 203 7.82 -24.22 6.29
N GLY A 204 8.30 -24.84 7.37
CA GLY A 204 7.68 -24.74 8.70
C GLY A 204 6.40 -25.56 8.88
N GLY A 205 6.04 -26.42 7.92
CA GLY A 205 4.79 -27.19 7.92
C GLY A 205 3.55 -26.37 7.58
N GLU A 206 2.46 -27.07 7.26
CA GLU A 206 1.17 -26.49 6.87
C GLU A 206 0.31 -26.09 8.08
N THR A 207 0.41 -26.85 9.16
CA THR A 207 -0.39 -26.66 10.36
C THR A 207 0.50 -26.53 11.60
N PRO A 208 0.05 -25.81 12.64
CA PRO A 208 0.77 -25.75 13.91
C PRO A 208 1.06 -27.15 14.46
N ARG A 209 2.25 -27.33 15.04
CA ARG A 209 2.57 -28.56 15.79
C ARG A 209 1.56 -28.73 16.93
N SER A 210 1.24 -29.99 17.24
CA SER A 210 0.21 -30.36 18.23
C SER A 210 0.41 -29.70 19.59
N ILE A 211 1.65 -29.48 20.01
CA ILE A 211 2.01 -28.81 21.26
C ILE A 211 1.46 -27.37 21.37
N PHE A 212 1.33 -26.67 20.24
CA PHE A 212 0.90 -25.28 20.22
C PHE A 212 -0.61 -25.12 20.09
N VAL A 213 -1.34 -26.14 19.60
CA VAL A 213 -2.76 -26.04 19.23
C VAL A 213 -3.63 -25.53 20.38
N SER A 214 -3.45 -26.05 21.60
CA SER A 214 -4.24 -25.60 22.75
C SER A 214 -3.92 -24.17 23.16
N ALA A 215 -2.64 -23.77 23.18
CA ALA A 215 -2.22 -22.42 23.51
C ALA A 215 -2.69 -21.40 22.47
N LEU A 216 -2.59 -21.74 21.17
CA LEU A 216 -3.09 -20.93 20.07
C LEU A 216 -4.62 -20.76 20.14
N SER A 217 -5.35 -21.82 20.51
CA SER A 217 -6.80 -21.75 20.69
C SER A 217 -7.20 -20.82 21.84
N LEU A 218 -6.42 -20.82 22.94
CA LEU A 218 -6.66 -19.90 24.05
C LEU A 218 -6.36 -18.45 23.66
N LEU A 219 -5.25 -18.21 22.95
CA LEU A 219 -4.91 -16.87 22.44
C LEU A 219 -5.99 -16.36 21.48
N ARG A 220 -6.42 -17.20 20.52
CA ARG A 220 -7.52 -16.91 19.58
C ARG A 220 -8.76 -16.34 20.28
N ASN A 221 -9.16 -16.96 21.38
CA ASN A 221 -10.36 -16.59 22.13
C ASN A 221 -10.23 -15.26 22.88
N LYS A 222 -9.01 -14.74 23.09
CA LYS A 222 -8.78 -13.42 23.69
C LYS A 222 -8.90 -12.27 22.68
N ILE A 223 -8.83 -12.56 21.38
CA ILE A 223 -8.74 -11.54 20.33
C ILE A 223 -10.14 -11.05 19.95
N ASP A 224 -10.41 -9.78 20.22
CA ASP A 224 -11.64 -9.10 19.79
C ASP A 224 -11.50 -8.59 18.35
N LYS A 225 -12.20 -9.24 17.41
CA LYS A 225 -12.19 -8.88 15.98
C LYS A 225 -12.80 -7.50 15.68
N ASN A 226 -13.51 -6.90 16.63
CA ASN A 226 -14.00 -5.53 16.48
C ASN A 226 -12.89 -4.49 16.64
N LYS A 227 -11.79 -4.84 17.33
CA LYS A 227 -10.58 -4.02 17.41
C LYS A 227 -9.72 -4.22 16.15
N PHE A 228 -8.62 -3.47 16.06
CA PHE A 228 -7.62 -3.69 15.03
C PHE A 228 -6.49 -4.54 15.59
N ASN A 229 -6.24 -5.70 15.00
CA ASN A 229 -5.35 -6.71 15.54
C ASN A 229 -4.16 -6.92 14.60
N VAL A 230 -2.95 -6.74 15.15
CA VAL A 230 -1.68 -6.96 14.45
C VAL A 230 -1.02 -8.23 14.99
N LEU A 231 -0.76 -9.19 14.12
CA LEU A 231 0.18 -10.27 14.42
C LEU A 231 1.60 -9.72 14.31
N HIS A 232 2.39 -9.75 15.37
CA HIS A 232 3.74 -9.18 15.40
C HIS A 232 4.77 -10.21 15.87
N MET A 233 5.79 -10.41 15.06
CA MET A 233 6.94 -11.26 15.35
C MET A 233 8.22 -10.54 14.94
N THR A 234 9.31 -10.75 15.67
CA THR A 234 10.61 -10.11 15.44
C THR A 234 11.73 -11.05 15.86
N ASP A 235 12.92 -10.88 15.29
CA ASP A 235 14.12 -11.59 15.74
C ASP A 235 13.90 -13.11 15.78
N ILE A 236 13.33 -13.62 14.69
CA ILE A 236 13.07 -15.05 14.51
C ILE A 236 14.39 -15.76 14.30
N HIS A 237 15.32 -15.11 13.59
CA HIS A 237 16.65 -15.66 13.31
C HIS A 237 16.58 -17.05 12.68
N THR A 238 15.71 -17.24 11.67
CA THR A 238 15.68 -18.52 10.95
C THR A 238 17.04 -18.82 10.33
N ASP A 239 17.42 -20.10 10.32
CA ASP A 239 18.70 -20.52 9.74
C ASP A 239 18.65 -22.00 9.28
N TYR A 240 19.77 -22.50 8.75
CA TYR A 240 19.95 -23.85 8.20
C TYR A 240 20.03 -24.96 9.26
N GLY A 241 19.96 -24.66 10.56
CA GLY A 241 19.76 -25.67 11.61
C GLY A 241 20.91 -26.66 11.85
N TYR A 242 22.17 -26.32 11.54
CA TYR A 242 23.30 -27.22 11.80
C TYR A 242 24.50 -26.47 12.39
N GLY A 243 24.56 -26.36 13.73
CA GLY A 243 25.79 -26.21 14.54
C GLY A 243 26.79 -25.09 14.21
N ALA A 244 26.49 -24.20 13.26
CA ALA A 244 27.40 -23.19 12.73
C ALA A 244 27.00 -21.75 13.12
N THR A 245 25.96 -21.60 13.93
CA THR A 245 25.23 -20.33 14.10
C THR A 245 24.99 -20.02 15.58
N SER A 246 24.52 -18.80 15.88
CA SER A 246 24.24 -18.37 17.26
C SER A 246 22.99 -19.01 17.86
N TRP A 247 22.10 -19.54 17.01
CA TRP A 247 20.84 -20.18 17.39
C TRP A 247 20.85 -21.68 17.10
N THR A 248 21.10 -22.48 18.15
CA THR A 248 21.31 -23.94 18.04
C THR A 248 20.08 -24.70 17.51
N TYR A 249 18.87 -24.14 17.66
CA TYR A 249 17.59 -24.78 17.34
C TYR A 249 16.82 -24.07 16.23
N ALA A 250 17.53 -23.38 15.34
CA ALA A 250 16.93 -22.56 14.28
C ALA A 250 16.03 -23.35 13.30
N GLU A 251 16.19 -24.67 13.23
CA GLU A 251 15.33 -25.58 12.45
C GLU A 251 13.86 -25.54 12.89
N TYR A 252 13.58 -25.21 14.16
CA TYR A 252 12.23 -25.14 14.70
C TYR A 252 11.51 -23.84 14.34
N PHE A 253 12.25 -22.77 14.08
CA PHE A 253 11.71 -21.41 14.00
C PHE A 253 10.79 -21.21 12.79
N TRP A 254 10.95 -22.00 11.74
CA TRP A 254 10.01 -22.01 10.62
C TRP A 254 8.59 -22.39 11.03
N SER A 255 8.45 -23.27 12.03
CA SER A 255 7.13 -23.66 12.55
C SER A 255 6.47 -22.56 13.38
N HIS A 256 7.26 -21.63 13.95
CA HIS A 256 6.74 -20.46 14.68
C HIS A 256 6.00 -19.52 13.74
N ILE A 257 6.50 -19.37 12.51
CA ILE A 257 5.80 -18.61 11.46
C ILE A 257 4.44 -19.26 11.15
N THR A 258 4.39 -20.59 11.04
CA THR A 258 3.12 -21.34 10.86
C THR A 258 2.17 -21.13 12.03
N ASN A 259 2.67 -21.12 13.28
CA ASN A 259 1.86 -20.89 14.47
C ASN A 259 1.21 -19.50 14.44
N MET A 260 1.95 -18.44 14.11
CA MET A 260 1.39 -17.10 14.00
C MET A 260 0.42 -16.99 12.81
N GLN A 261 0.78 -17.55 11.65
CA GLN A 261 -0.09 -17.57 10.46
C GLN A 261 -1.43 -18.27 10.72
N SER A 262 -1.47 -19.22 11.65
CA SER A 262 -2.72 -19.89 12.02
C SER A 262 -3.77 -18.96 12.59
N LEU A 263 -3.43 -17.74 13.01
CA LEU A 263 -4.32 -16.72 13.58
C LEU A 263 -4.69 -15.60 12.60
N GLN A 264 -4.36 -15.74 11.31
CA GLN A 264 -4.66 -14.73 10.29
C GLN A 264 -6.17 -14.47 10.10
N ASP A 265 -7.06 -15.39 10.47
CA ASP A 265 -8.51 -15.22 10.36
C ASP A 265 -9.14 -14.37 11.48
N VAL A 266 -8.35 -14.01 12.49
CA VAL A 266 -8.75 -13.13 13.60
C VAL A 266 -7.93 -11.84 13.68
N ALA A 267 -7.03 -11.62 12.72
CA ALA A 267 -6.18 -10.43 12.63
C ALA A 267 -6.40 -9.64 11.34
N ASP A 268 -6.03 -8.37 11.36
CA ASP A 268 -6.17 -7.46 10.22
C ASP A 268 -4.87 -7.35 9.41
N VAL A 269 -3.72 -7.50 10.07
CA VAL A 269 -2.38 -7.38 9.47
C VAL A 269 -1.35 -8.22 10.22
N ALA A 270 -0.29 -8.64 9.54
CA ALA A 270 0.88 -9.26 10.16
C ALA A 270 2.16 -8.48 9.84
N ILE A 271 3.05 -8.35 10.83
CA ILE A 271 4.35 -7.66 10.72
C ILE A 271 5.45 -8.58 11.23
N TYR A 272 6.40 -8.91 10.34
CA TYR A 272 7.69 -9.50 10.69
C TYR A 272 8.72 -8.38 10.77
N ASN A 273 9.22 -8.08 11.96
CA ASN A 273 9.83 -6.79 12.26
C ASN A 273 11.37 -6.82 12.29
N GLY A 274 11.99 -7.53 11.34
CA GLY A 274 13.44 -7.62 11.18
C GLY A 274 14.08 -8.77 11.94
N ASP A 275 15.34 -9.04 11.58
CA ASP A 275 16.09 -10.22 11.99
C ASP A 275 15.29 -11.50 11.69
N ASN A 276 14.82 -11.55 10.45
CA ASN A 276 13.98 -12.59 9.90
C ASN A 276 14.79 -13.88 9.73
N ALA A 277 16.03 -13.75 9.25
CA ALA A 277 17.03 -14.82 9.20
C ALA A 277 18.34 -14.37 9.87
N ASP A 278 19.02 -15.29 10.57
CA ASP A 278 20.29 -14.98 11.27
C ASP A 278 21.42 -14.75 10.24
N CYS A 279 21.32 -15.40 9.07
CA CYS A 279 22.28 -15.33 7.97
C CYS A 279 23.74 -15.48 8.43
N TYR A 280 23.98 -16.39 9.39
CA TYR A 280 25.25 -16.48 10.12
C TYR A 280 26.35 -17.27 9.41
N ILE A 281 26.23 -17.41 8.08
CA ILE A 281 27.17 -18.13 7.23
C ILE A 281 27.84 -17.11 6.31
N LYS A 282 29.17 -17.17 6.17
CA LYS A 282 29.95 -16.33 5.24
C LYS A 282 29.80 -16.79 3.79
N ASP A 283 28.56 -16.91 3.35
CA ASP A 283 28.16 -17.30 2.01
C ASP A 283 26.91 -16.49 1.66
N LYS A 284 27.07 -15.54 0.74
CA LYS A 284 25.99 -14.69 0.28
C LYS A 284 24.86 -15.51 -0.35
N GLU A 285 25.18 -16.53 -1.14
CA GLU A 285 24.18 -17.35 -1.82
C GLU A 285 23.29 -18.09 -0.80
N GLN A 286 23.91 -18.65 0.24
CA GLN A 286 23.17 -19.29 1.33
C GLN A 286 22.28 -18.29 2.07
N SER A 287 22.77 -17.07 2.33
CA SER A 287 21.97 -16.01 2.95
C SER A 287 20.79 -15.59 2.07
N GLN A 288 21.00 -15.45 0.75
CA GLN A 288 19.94 -15.14 -0.20
C GLN A 288 18.88 -16.24 -0.24
N ILE A 289 19.27 -17.52 -0.22
CA ILE A 289 18.32 -18.64 -0.16
C ILE A 289 17.46 -18.58 1.10
N GLN A 290 18.05 -18.24 2.27
CA GLN A 290 17.29 -18.08 3.52
C GLN A 290 16.28 -16.94 3.41
N GLN A 291 16.70 -15.78 2.91
CA GLN A 291 15.81 -14.64 2.79
C GLN A 291 14.68 -14.88 1.76
N ARG A 292 14.97 -15.55 0.64
CA ARG A 292 13.94 -15.96 -0.32
C ARG A 292 12.96 -16.97 0.29
N LYS A 293 13.43 -17.96 1.05
CA LYS A 293 12.56 -18.89 1.80
C LYS A 293 11.68 -18.14 2.80
N PHE A 294 12.24 -17.16 3.50
CA PHE A 294 11.49 -16.32 4.41
C PHE A 294 10.39 -15.55 3.67
N GLY A 295 10.72 -14.84 2.58
CA GLY A 295 9.74 -14.13 1.75
C GLY A 295 8.63 -15.05 1.24
N ILE A 296 8.96 -16.24 0.75
CA ILE A 296 7.96 -17.24 0.31
C ILE A 296 7.03 -17.64 1.47
N LYS A 297 7.60 -17.98 2.64
CA LYS A 297 6.82 -18.42 3.80
C LYS A 297 5.97 -17.29 4.38
N ALA A 298 6.55 -16.12 4.59
CA ALA A 298 5.91 -14.99 5.26
C ALA A 298 4.88 -14.29 4.36
N LEU A 299 5.24 -13.98 3.11
CA LEU A 299 4.45 -13.11 2.23
C LEU A 299 3.56 -13.91 1.27
N ARG A 300 4.12 -14.86 0.52
CA ARG A 300 3.36 -15.56 -0.53
C ARG A 300 2.31 -16.53 0.00
N ALA A 301 2.49 -17.02 1.22
CA ALA A 301 1.49 -17.84 1.91
C ALA A 301 0.51 -17.03 2.79
N ALA A 302 0.62 -15.69 2.80
CA ALA A 302 -0.19 -14.86 3.66
C ALA A 302 -1.65 -14.75 3.20
N LYS A 303 -2.59 -14.85 4.15
CA LYS A 303 -4.03 -14.67 3.92
C LYS A 303 -4.55 -13.27 4.25
N ILE A 304 -3.72 -12.44 4.85
CA ILE A 304 -4.00 -11.05 5.23
C ILE A 304 -2.82 -10.16 4.83
N PRO A 305 -2.99 -8.83 4.74
CA PRO A 305 -1.88 -7.90 4.56
C PRO A 305 -0.72 -8.24 5.50
N THR A 306 0.45 -8.49 4.92
CA THR A 306 1.62 -8.98 5.68
C THR A 306 2.86 -8.25 5.21
N PHE A 307 3.66 -7.76 6.14
CA PHE A 307 4.84 -6.97 5.80
C PHE A 307 6.07 -7.42 6.57
N VAL A 308 7.23 -7.24 5.93
CA VAL A 308 8.53 -7.63 6.47
C VAL A 308 9.42 -6.38 6.50
N ASN A 309 9.88 -6.01 7.69
CA ASN A 309 10.93 -5.02 7.88
C ASN A 309 12.29 -5.75 7.94
N LEU A 310 13.36 -5.02 7.67
CA LEU A 310 14.73 -5.52 7.77
C LEU A 310 15.32 -5.25 9.15
N GLY A 311 16.12 -6.19 9.64
CA GLY A 311 16.98 -6.03 10.82
C GLY A 311 18.46 -6.07 10.49
N ASN A 312 19.28 -6.03 11.54
CA ASN A 312 20.72 -5.94 11.42
C ASN A 312 21.39 -7.24 10.94
N HIS A 313 20.76 -8.39 11.16
CA HIS A 313 21.26 -9.70 10.71
C HIS A 313 20.95 -10.02 9.25
N ASP A 314 19.83 -9.48 8.75
CA ASP A 314 19.19 -10.00 7.54
C ASP A 314 20.09 -10.04 6.31
N ASN A 315 21.02 -9.08 6.15
CA ASN A 315 21.87 -9.01 4.96
C ASN A 315 23.08 -9.95 4.97
N GLY A 316 23.31 -10.69 6.05
CA GLY A 316 24.45 -11.60 6.21
C GLY A 316 25.78 -10.93 6.57
N SER A 317 25.78 -9.63 6.91
CA SER A 317 26.98 -8.92 7.35
C SER A 317 27.58 -9.33 8.72
N PRO A 318 26.82 -9.82 9.73
CA PRO A 318 27.36 -10.13 11.06
C PRO A 318 28.62 -11.01 11.07
N PRO A 319 28.67 -12.19 10.41
CA PRO A 319 29.84 -13.07 10.49
C PRO A 319 31.09 -12.44 9.83
N PHE A 320 30.93 -11.65 8.77
CA PHE A 320 32.05 -10.92 8.16
C PHE A 320 32.58 -9.83 9.09
N LYS A 321 31.69 -9.04 9.68
CA LYS A 321 32.07 -7.97 10.61
C LYS A 321 32.74 -8.52 11.87
N ARG A 322 32.17 -9.55 12.50
CA ARG A 322 32.65 -10.13 13.76
C ARG A 322 33.99 -10.86 13.59
N ASP A 323 34.12 -11.67 12.55
CA ASP A 323 35.25 -12.60 12.44
C ASP A 323 36.40 -12.07 11.57
N ILE A 324 36.10 -11.23 10.58
CA ILE A 324 37.07 -10.73 9.59
C ILE A 324 37.31 -9.23 9.77
N GLY A 325 36.33 -8.50 10.34
CA GLY A 325 36.38 -7.05 10.48
C GLY A 325 36.20 -6.28 9.17
N LYS A 326 35.93 -6.99 8.07
CA LYS A 326 35.78 -6.46 6.71
C LYS A 326 34.56 -7.07 6.06
N VAL A 327 33.74 -6.23 5.42
CA VAL A 327 32.56 -6.63 4.65
C VAL A 327 32.70 -6.01 3.27
N MET A 328 32.73 -6.80 2.21
CA MET A 328 32.83 -6.32 0.83
C MET A 328 31.44 -6.21 0.18
N PRO A 329 31.27 -5.36 -0.85
CA PRO A 329 30.06 -5.30 -1.69
C PRO A 329 29.47 -6.65 -2.11
N GLY A 330 30.32 -7.62 -2.44
CA GLY A 330 29.91 -8.95 -2.86
C GLY A 330 29.53 -9.91 -1.72
N ASP A 331 29.77 -9.56 -0.47
CA ASP A 331 29.60 -10.47 0.68
C ASP A 331 28.17 -10.49 1.23
N ILE A 332 27.39 -9.43 0.98
CA ILE A 332 26.09 -9.22 1.62
C ILE A 332 24.95 -9.06 0.62
N ILE A 333 23.74 -9.26 1.11
CA ILE A 333 22.51 -8.97 0.38
C ILE A 333 22.30 -7.45 0.34
N THR A 334 22.15 -6.91 -0.86
CA THR A 334 21.90 -5.49 -1.11
C THR A 334 20.43 -5.15 -0.91
N ASN A 335 20.12 -3.87 -0.72
CA ASN A 335 18.74 -3.40 -0.63
C ASN A 335 17.94 -3.74 -1.90
N GLU A 336 18.57 -3.67 -3.08
CA GLU A 336 17.91 -4.01 -4.35
C GLU A 336 17.54 -5.49 -4.43
N GLU A 337 18.39 -6.39 -3.91
CA GLU A 337 18.08 -7.81 -3.82
C GLU A 337 16.91 -8.07 -2.84
N PHE A 338 16.86 -7.37 -1.70
CA PHE A 338 15.71 -7.50 -0.79
C PHE A 338 14.38 -7.06 -1.41
N LYS A 339 14.39 -6.03 -2.26
CA LYS A 339 13.19 -5.59 -2.99
C LYS A 339 12.64 -6.70 -3.90
N ASP A 340 13.52 -7.47 -4.54
CA ASP A 340 13.15 -8.67 -5.30
C ASP A 340 12.61 -9.77 -4.38
N PHE A 341 13.31 -10.07 -3.28
CA PHE A 341 12.96 -11.20 -2.40
C PHE A 341 11.60 -11.00 -1.72
N TYR A 342 11.26 -9.75 -1.41
CA TYR A 342 10.03 -9.36 -0.74
C TYR A 342 9.01 -8.68 -1.66
N GLU A 343 9.25 -8.69 -2.98
CA GLU A 343 8.34 -8.20 -4.02
C GLU A 343 7.78 -6.78 -3.78
N THR A 344 8.63 -5.86 -3.30
CA THR A 344 8.20 -4.50 -2.95
C THR A 344 7.64 -3.74 -4.14
N LYS A 345 8.09 -4.06 -5.36
CA LYS A 345 7.58 -3.50 -6.61
C LYS A 345 6.14 -3.94 -6.92
N SER A 346 5.78 -5.17 -6.58
CA SER A 346 4.46 -5.74 -6.84
C SER A 346 3.39 -5.18 -5.91
N LYS A 347 3.80 -4.66 -4.74
CA LYS A 347 2.90 -4.13 -3.71
C LYS A 347 1.80 -5.14 -3.37
N LEU A 348 2.21 -6.33 -2.91
CA LEU A 348 1.37 -7.52 -2.76
C LEU A 348 0.07 -7.32 -1.98
N PHE A 349 -0.01 -6.28 -1.14
CA PHE A 349 -1.16 -6.00 -0.29
C PHE A 349 -1.70 -4.58 -0.47
N ASP A 350 -1.53 -4.02 -1.67
CA ASP A 350 -1.93 -2.65 -2.04
C ASP A 350 -1.38 -1.61 -1.04
N GLU A 351 -0.14 -1.81 -0.60
CA GLU A 351 0.57 -0.84 0.23
C GLU A 351 1.18 0.29 -0.58
N VAL A 352 1.40 1.43 0.07
CA VAL A 352 2.08 2.57 -0.53
C VAL A 352 3.54 2.57 -0.10
N ARG A 353 4.41 2.77 -1.07
CA ARG A 353 5.87 2.83 -0.94
C ARG A 353 6.37 4.05 -1.71
N ASN A 354 7.53 4.57 -1.32
CA ASN A 354 8.25 5.52 -2.15
C ASN A 354 8.91 4.73 -3.30
N GLY A 355 8.24 4.66 -4.46
CA GLY A 355 8.60 3.73 -5.52
C GLY A 355 8.41 2.27 -5.08
N ASP A 356 9.53 1.56 -4.93
CA ASP A 356 9.62 0.17 -4.47
C ASP A 356 10.44 0.03 -3.16
N SER A 357 10.46 1.10 -2.35
CA SER A 357 11.19 1.16 -1.08
C SER A 357 10.93 -0.03 -0.14
N LEU A 358 11.90 -0.31 0.72
CA LEU A 358 11.80 -1.31 1.81
C LEU A 358 11.02 -0.80 3.04
N TYR A 359 10.55 0.44 2.99
CA TYR A 359 9.61 1.05 3.93
C TYR A 359 8.28 1.31 3.23
N PHE A 360 7.17 1.33 3.97
CA PHE A 360 5.82 1.38 3.41
C PHE A 360 4.80 1.96 4.41
N TYR A 361 3.60 2.28 3.91
CA TYR A 361 2.41 2.37 4.75
C TYR A 361 1.22 1.65 4.12
N LYS A 362 0.28 1.21 4.95
CA LYS A 362 -1.01 0.64 4.54
C LYS A 362 -2.14 1.22 5.38
N ASP A 363 -3.18 1.70 4.71
CA ASP A 363 -4.40 2.18 5.35
C ASP A 363 -5.42 1.05 5.53
N PHE A 364 -6.12 1.11 6.67
CA PHE A 364 -7.27 0.28 7.02
C PHE A 364 -8.44 1.22 7.34
N PRO A 365 -9.18 1.70 6.31
CA PRO A 365 -10.15 2.77 6.47
C PRO A 365 -11.28 2.47 7.45
N ASP A 366 -11.79 1.24 7.44
CA ASP A 366 -12.87 0.80 8.32
C ASP A 366 -12.50 0.88 9.80
N LYS A 367 -11.20 0.74 10.10
CA LYS A 367 -10.64 0.80 11.44
C LYS A 367 -10.00 2.15 11.75
N LYS A 368 -9.92 3.05 10.75
CA LYS A 368 -9.24 4.35 10.79
C LYS A 368 -7.81 4.22 11.31
N ILE A 369 -7.09 3.24 10.80
CA ILE A 369 -5.70 2.99 11.19
C ILE A 369 -4.79 3.03 9.96
N ARG A 370 -3.63 3.66 10.13
CA ARG A 370 -2.50 3.52 9.20
C ARG A 370 -1.38 2.76 9.88
N VAL A 371 -0.92 1.71 9.22
CA VAL A 371 0.30 0.97 9.58
C VAL A 371 1.46 1.54 8.77
N VAL A 372 2.57 1.87 9.43
CA VAL A 372 3.80 2.34 8.78
C VAL A 372 4.94 1.40 9.15
N GLY A 373 5.66 0.87 8.17
CA GLY A 373 6.90 0.12 8.37
C GLY A 373 8.10 0.93 7.89
N LEU A 374 9.11 1.06 8.75
CA LEU A 374 10.36 1.78 8.48
C LEU A 374 11.52 0.79 8.33
N ASN A 375 12.44 1.12 7.42
CA ASN A 375 13.72 0.44 7.33
C ASN A 375 14.72 1.17 8.24
N THR A 376 14.95 0.64 9.44
CA THR A 376 15.94 1.18 10.40
C THR A 376 17.38 0.84 10.02
N ASN A 377 17.57 -0.03 9.03
CA ASN A 377 18.86 -0.43 8.47
C ASN A 377 19.09 0.20 7.10
N ASP A 378 18.48 1.37 6.85
CA ASP A 378 18.63 2.19 5.65
C ASP A 378 19.98 2.93 5.67
N ASN A 379 21.05 2.14 5.67
CA ASN A 379 22.43 2.60 5.56
C ASN A 379 22.76 2.94 4.10
N ASN A 380 23.61 3.95 3.90
CA ASN A 380 24.10 4.30 2.57
C ASN A 380 25.09 3.24 2.03
N GLN A 381 24.55 2.26 1.29
CA GLN A 381 25.32 1.17 0.67
C GLN A 381 26.21 1.62 -0.50
N SER A 382 26.15 2.89 -0.92
CA SER A 382 27.05 3.40 -1.98
C SER A 382 28.40 3.90 -1.46
N VAL A 383 28.56 4.03 -0.13
CA VAL A 383 29.76 4.58 0.48
C VAL A 383 30.67 3.48 1.02
N LEU A 384 31.90 3.46 0.53
CA LEU A 384 32.93 2.49 0.88
C LEU A 384 34.11 3.16 1.58
N ASN A 385 34.81 2.39 2.41
CA ASN A 385 36.12 2.76 2.92
C ASN A 385 37.15 2.76 1.78
N ALA A 386 38.30 3.41 2.00
CA ALA A 386 39.39 3.48 1.03
C ALA A 386 39.92 2.10 0.59
N ASP A 387 39.74 1.06 1.41
CA ASP A 387 40.15 -0.32 1.12
C ASP A 387 39.06 -1.14 0.39
N GLY A 388 37.97 -0.50 -0.02
CA GLY A 388 36.86 -1.11 -0.76
C GLY A 388 35.81 -1.82 0.11
N THR A 389 35.98 -1.84 1.43
CA THR A 389 34.99 -2.41 2.35
C THR A 389 33.79 -1.49 2.53
N TYR A 390 32.61 -2.04 2.84
CA TYR A 390 31.46 -1.25 3.26
C TYR A 390 31.80 -0.40 4.48
N LYS A 391 31.44 0.88 4.41
CA LYS A 391 31.61 1.80 5.53
C LYS A 391 30.62 1.50 6.66
N TYR A 392 29.37 1.19 6.31
CA TYR A 392 28.27 0.96 7.23
C TYR A 392 27.77 -0.48 7.11
N GLY A 393 28.23 -1.36 8.00
CA GLY A 393 27.70 -2.72 8.12
C GLY A 393 26.43 -2.72 8.97
N SER A 394 25.40 -3.45 8.54
CA SER A 394 24.09 -3.42 9.23
C SER A 394 24.13 -4.00 10.63
N HIS A 395 25.08 -4.89 10.96
CA HIS A 395 25.17 -5.57 12.26
C HIS A 395 25.19 -4.61 13.47
N ASP A 396 25.99 -3.54 13.39
CA ASP A 396 26.27 -2.64 14.52
C ASP A 396 25.90 -1.17 14.26
N HIS A 397 25.39 -0.86 13.06
CA HIS A 397 25.12 0.51 12.64
C HIS A 397 23.74 0.59 11.99
N PHE A 398 22.87 1.38 12.61
CA PHE A 398 21.54 1.70 12.10
C PHE A 398 21.52 3.12 11.55
N ALA A 399 20.72 3.35 10.51
CA ALA A 399 20.55 4.65 9.92
C ALA A 399 19.21 4.76 9.19
N MET A 400 18.70 5.98 9.06
CA MET A 400 17.62 6.32 8.14
C MET A 400 18.07 7.48 7.26
N GLN A 401 18.03 7.31 5.94
CA GLN A 401 18.42 8.37 5.03
C GLN A 401 17.36 9.47 4.94
N GLN A 402 17.79 10.65 4.47
CA GLN A 402 16.91 11.80 4.29
C GLN A 402 15.66 11.47 3.46
N GLU A 403 15.79 10.63 2.43
CA GLU A 403 14.68 10.26 1.55
C GLU A 403 13.54 9.59 2.33
N GLN A 404 13.85 8.57 3.14
CA GLN A 404 12.86 7.88 3.97
C GLN A 404 12.23 8.81 5.00
N LEU A 405 13.03 9.63 5.69
CA LEU A 405 12.52 10.56 6.73
C LEU A 405 11.63 11.66 6.13
N LYS A 406 12.00 12.16 4.95
CA LYS A 406 11.21 13.16 4.23
C LYS A 406 9.92 12.56 3.71
N TRP A 407 9.95 11.35 3.17
CA TRP A 407 8.76 10.61 2.76
C TRP A 407 7.82 10.35 3.94
N LEU A 408 8.36 9.93 5.09
CA LEU A 408 7.59 9.74 6.32
C LEU A 408 6.83 11.03 6.70
N ALA A 409 7.52 12.17 6.74
CA ALA A 409 6.95 13.44 7.17
C ALA A 409 5.95 14.04 6.15
N ASN A 410 6.22 13.88 4.86
CA ASN A 410 5.48 14.56 3.79
C ASN A 410 4.41 13.71 3.13
N GLU A 411 4.44 12.38 3.30
CA GLU A 411 3.48 11.46 2.71
C GLU A 411 2.88 10.51 3.75
N ALA A 412 3.70 9.68 4.39
CA ALA A 412 3.17 8.59 5.22
C ALA A 412 2.43 9.08 6.48
N LEU A 413 2.85 10.21 7.07
CA LEU A 413 2.16 10.85 8.20
C LEU A 413 1.11 11.88 7.77
N LYS A 414 0.83 11.99 6.46
CA LYS A 414 -0.30 12.76 5.95
C LYS A 414 -1.55 11.88 5.92
N VAL A 415 -2.36 12.01 6.98
CA VAL A 415 -3.54 11.17 7.22
C VAL A 415 -4.74 12.05 7.58
N PRO A 416 -5.98 11.57 7.36
CA PRO A 416 -7.15 12.17 7.98
C PRO A 416 -6.98 12.31 9.50
N THR A 417 -7.52 13.37 10.09
CA THR A 417 -7.29 13.72 11.51
C THR A 417 -7.84 12.71 12.51
N ASP A 418 -8.75 11.84 12.08
CA ASP A 418 -9.34 10.77 12.87
C ASP A 418 -8.63 9.42 12.71
N TYR A 419 -7.54 9.36 11.93
CA TYR A 419 -6.72 8.15 11.79
C TYR A 419 -5.71 8.00 12.93
N HIS A 420 -5.52 6.74 13.34
CA HIS A 420 -4.53 6.30 14.30
C HIS A 420 -3.33 5.69 13.57
N VAL A 421 -2.13 6.22 13.79
CA VAL A 421 -0.91 5.75 13.12
C VAL A 421 -0.11 4.86 14.06
N ILE A 422 0.22 3.64 13.63
CA ILE A 422 1.16 2.75 14.31
C ILE A 422 2.41 2.58 13.46
N VAL A 423 3.59 2.74 14.08
CA VAL A 423 4.87 2.71 13.38
C VAL A 423 5.66 1.49 13.83
N PHE A 424 6.20 0.75 12.87
CA PHE A 424 7.07 -0.40 13.09
C PHE A 424 8.44 -0.12 12.53
N GLY A 425 9.47 -0.51 13.27
CA GLY A 425 10.85 -0.56 12.80
C GLY A 425 11.62 -1.56 13.64
N HIS A 426 12.69 -2.12 13.11
CA HIS A 426 13.41 -3.18 13.81
C HIS A 426 14.15 -2.64 15.04
N CYS A 427 14.99 -1.62 14.84
CA CYS A 427 15.83 -1.06 15.89
C CYS A 427 15.05 -0.14 16.87
N PRO A 428 15.21 -0.30 18.19
CA PRO A 428 14.85 0.69 19.21
C PRO A 428 15.40 2.09 18.88
N ILE A 429 14.54 3.10 18.77
CA ILE A 429 14.96 4.47 18.39
C ILE A 429 15.56 5.26 19.56
N HIS A 430 15.83 4.60 20.69
CA HIS A 430 16.65 5.13 21.77
C HIS A 430 18.05 4.49 21.83
N ASP A 431 18.37 3.57 20.91
CA ASP A 431 19.72 3.03 20.77
C ASP A 431 20.70 4.13 20.34
N GLU A 432 21.85 4.23 20.99
CA GLU A 432 22.80 5.30 20.71
C GLU A 432 23.55 5.13 19.37
N LYS A 433 23.61 3.91 18.83
CA LYS A 433 24.27 3.58 17.56
C LYS A 433 23.28 3.58 16.39
N PHE A 434 22.51 4.65 16.30
CA PHE A 434 21.50 4.84 15.27
C PHE A 434 21.52 6.28 14.78
N ASP A 435 22.10 6.46 13.58
CA ASP A 435 22.12 7.74 12.88
C ASP A 435 20.70 8.18 12.53
N ASN A 436 20.41 9.47 12.77
CA ASN A 436 19.12 10.11 12.53
C ASN A 436 17.94 9.61 13.37
N ARG A 437 18.16 8.82 14.42
CA ARG A 437 17.07 8.45 15.34
C ARG A 437 16.38 9.68 15.95
N GLU A 438 17.15 10.72 16.26
CA GLU A 438 16.63 11.97 16.83
C GLU A 438 15.81 12.77 15.81
N CYS A 439 16.12 12.61 14.52
CA CYS A 439 15.29 13.17 13.45
C CYS A 439 13.92 12.47 13.42
N LEU A 440 13.88 11.14 13.51
CA LEU A 440 12.61 10.40 13.58
C LEU A 440 11.79 10.79 14.83
N ILE A 441 12.42 10.84 16.01
CA ILE A 441 11.76 11.28 17.24
C ILE A 441 11.11 12.66 17.04
N LYS A 442 11.87 13.65 16.52
CA LYS A 442 11.33 15.01 16.27
C LYS A 442 10.18 15.04 15.26
N ILE A 443 10.23 14.20 14.22
CA ILE A 443 9.14 14.09 13.25
C ILE A 443 7.86 13.57 13.94
N LEU A 444 7.98 12.51 14.75
CA LEU A 444 6.85 11.93 15.47
C LEU A 444 6.27 12.89 16.51
N GLU A 445 7.13 13.66 17.20
CA GLU A 445 6.70 14.71 18.13
C GLU A 445 5.94 15.83 17.41
N ALA A 446 6.48 16.34 16.30
CA ALA A 446 5.81 17.38 15.53
C ALA A 446 4.49 16.89 14.92
N TYR A 447 4.41 15.62 14.53
CA TYR A 447 3.16 14.98 14.10
C TYR A 447 2.14 14.95 15.24
N LYS A 448 2.50 14.47 16.44
CA LYS A 448 1.59 14.45 17.60
C LYS A 448 1.15 15.84 18.03
N LEU A 449 2.01 16.85 17.89
CA LEU A 449 1.71 18.23 18.27
C LEU A 449 1.00 19.03 17.17
N GLY A 450 1.01 18.56 15.92
CA GLY A 450 0.48 19.31 14.78
C GLY A 450 1.29 20.56 14.46
N THR A 451 2.61 20.51 14.67
CA THR A 451 3.53 21.65 14.52
C THR A 451 4.43 21.50 13.30
N THR A 452 5.26 22.51 13.06
CA THR A 452 6.39 22.42 12.15
C THR A 452 7.70 22.31 12.94
N VAL A 453 8.67 21.61 12.39
CA VAL A 453 10.02 21.47 12.97
C VAL A 453 11.06 21.35 11.86
N GLN A 454 12.20 22.00 12.06
CA GLN A 454 13.37 21.79 11.22
C GLN A 454 14.01 20.44 11.57
N ILE A 455 14.08 19.54 10.60
CA ILE A 455 14.82 18.28 10.71
C ILE A 455 16.21 18.51 10.12
N LYS A 456 17.23 18.30 10.94
CA LYS A 456 18.62 18.44 10.55
C LYS A 456 19.52 17.51 11.35
N SER A 457 20.41 16.82 10.65
CA SER A 457 21.49 16.03 11.24
C SER A 457 22.80 16.27 10.50
N VAL A 458 23.90 15.85 11.11
CA VAL A 458 25.27 16.02 10.60
C VAL A 458 26.06 14.71 10.64
N TYR A 459 25.36 13.57 10.68
CA TYR A 459 26.03 12.28 10.56
C TYR A 459 26.58 12.15 9.15
N PRO A 460 27.91 11.93 9.00
CA PRO A 460 28.51 11.78 7.68
C PRO A 460 27.82 10.71 6.85
N ASP A 461 27.56 11.00 5.58
CA ASP A 461 26.89 10.11 4.61
C ASP A 461 25.42 9.76 4.89
N HIS A 462 24.87 10.29 5.98
CA HIS A 462 23.46 10.21 6.37
C HIS A 462 22.91 11.61 6.71
N GLU A 463 23.41 12.67 6.07
CA GLU A 463 22.99 14.03 6.36
C GLU A 463 21.51 14.26 5.99
N VAL A 464 20.79 14.93 6.87
CA VAL A 464 19.39 15.30 6.68
C VAL A 464 19.24 16.81 6.85
N ASN A 465 18.45 17.44 5.98
CA ASN A 465 18.07 18.84 6.10
C ASN A 465 16.75 19.14 5.35
N PHE A 466 15.63 19.12 6.07
CA PHE A 466 14.34 19.53 5.53
C PHE A 466 13.39 19.97 6.66
N THR A 467 12.28 20.61 6.30
CA THR A 467 11.23 21.00 7.26
C THR A 467 10.10 19.98 7.25
N ALA A 468 9.77 19.41 8.40
CA ALA A 468 8.53 18.66 8.59
C ALA A 468 7.44 19.65 9.01
N ASP A 469 6.28 19.64 8.34
CA ASP A 469 5.18 20.57 8.60
C ASP A 469 3.85 19.84 8.71
N PHE A 470 3.24 19.88 9.90
CA PHE A 470 1.93 19.31 10.20
C PHE A 470 0.88 20.36 10.55
N ILE A 471 1.16 21.67 10.39
CA ILE A 471 0.27 22.76 10.84
C ILE A 471 -1.11 22.67 10.18
N LYS A 472 -1.16 22.41 8.86
CA LYS A 472 -2.43 22.31 8.12
C LYS A 472 -3.26 21.08 8.51
N GLN A 473 -2.60 19.98 8.87
CA GLN A 473 -3.27 18.76 9.31
C GLN A 473 -3.73 18.86 10.77
N GLY A 474 -2.96 19.58 11.60
CA GLY A 474 -3.15 19.59 13.04
C GLY A 474 -2.57 18.35 13.74
N PRO A 475 -2.80 18.23 15.06
CA PRO A 475 -2.30 17.12 15.88
C PRO A 475 -2.75 15.75 15.36
N GLY A 476 -1.79 14.85 15.15
CA GLY A 476 -2.02 13.47 14.76
C GLY A 476 -2.11 12.50 15.95
N ILE A 477 -2.70 11.32 15.73
CA ILE A 477 -2.84 10.28 16.75
C ILE A 477 -1.79 9.19 16.50
N LEU A 478 -0.73 9.20 17.29
CA LEU A 478 0.31 8.15 17.26
C LEU A 478 0.00 7.07 18.30
N VAL A 479 -0.25 5.85 17.83
CA VAL A 479 -0.40 4.64 18.66
C VAL A 479 0.91 4.33 19.38
N GLY A 480 2.02 4.28 18.65
CA GLY A 480 3.34 4.02 19.22
C GLY A 480 4.35 3.60 18.17
N TYR A 481 5.58 3.38 18.62
CA TYR A 481 6.67 2.81 17.83
C TYR A 481 6.97 1.39 18.34
N ILE A 482 6.79 0.37 17.51
CA ILE A 482 6.95 -1.04 17.89
C ILE A 482 8.24 -1.59 17.29
N CYS A 483 9.09 -2.20 18.13
CA CYS A 483 10.45 -2.62 17.76
C CYS A 483 10.87 -3.96 18.38
N GLY A 484 11.98 -4.50 17.86
CA GLY A 484 12.64 -5.73 18.32
C GLY A 484 14.10 -5.48 18.67
N HIS A 485 15.01 -6.23 18.06
CA HIS A 485 16.49 -6.12 18.10
C HIS A 485 17.14 -6.50 19.44
N TRP A 486 16.63 -5.99 20.57
CA TRP A 486 17.26 -6.19 21.88
C TRP A 486 16.90 -7.53 22.54
N HIS A 487 16.05 -8.33 21.90
CA HIS A 487 15.59 -9.62 22.40
C HIS A 487 15.01 -9.50 23.83
N ASP A 488 14.31 -8.41 24.10
CA ASP A 488 13.66 -8.17 25.36
C ASP A 488 12.31 -7.49 25.15
N GLU A 489 11.51 -7.46 26.20
CA GLU A 489 10.20 -6.85 26.13
C GLU A 489 9.99 -5.76 27.18
N GLY A 490 9.22 -4.75 26.81
CA GLY A 490 8.90 -3.65 27.71
C GLY A 490 8.41 -2.41 26.98
N PHE A 491 8.33 -1.31 27.71
CA PHE A 491 7.92 -0.01 27.20
C PHE A 491 8.92 1.07 27.58
N ASN A 492 9.19 1.98 26.65
CA ASN A 492 9.96 3.20 26.89
C ASN A 492 9.08 4.40 26.53
N GLN A 493 9.19 5.49 27.30
CA GLN A 493 8.58 6.76 26.97
C GLN A 493 9.62 7.67 26.33
N LEU A 494 9.41 8.05 25.07
CA LEU A 494 10.35 8.82 24.24
C LEU A 494 9.78 10.20 23.88
N GLY A 495 10.62 11.07 23.34
CA GLY A 495 10.29 12.45 22.98
C GLY A 495 10.59 13.45 24.10
N ASP A 496 11.04 14.65 23.77
CA ASP A 496 11.36 15.73 24.70
C ASP A 496 10.20 16.74 24.83
N SER A 497 9.58 17.09 23.71
CA SER A 497 8.45 18.03 23.58
C SER A 497 7.10 17.36 23.87
N VAL A 498 6.94 16.10 23.47
CA VAL A 498 5.74 15.30 23.80
C VAL A 498 6.13 13.84 23.94
N LYS A 499 5.58 13.17 24.96
CA LYS A 499 5.87 11.77 25.21
C LYS A 499 5.07 10.85 24.29
N PHE A 500 5.72 9.79 23.82
CA PHE A 500 5.07 8.67 23.14
C PHE A 500 5.71 7.34 23.52
N THR A 501 4.95 6.25 23.37
CA THR A 501 5.38 4.91 23.74
C THR A 501 6.18 4.27 22.61
N GLN A 502 7.39 3.81 22.94
CA GLN A 502 8.05 2.73 22.24
C GLN A 502 7.74 1.40 22.95
N MET A 503 7.37 0.37 22.20
CA MET A 503 7.21 -1.00 22.67
C MET A 503 8.35 -1.87 22.14
N ARG A 504 9.03 -2.58 23.04
CA ARG A 504 10.01 -3.62 22.71
C ARG A 504 9.37 -5.00 22.79
N CYS A 505 9.75 -5.88 21.88
CA CYS A 505 9.26 -7.24 21.75
C CYS A 505 10.39 -8.26 21.88
N LEU A 506 10.13 -9.32 22.66
CA LEU A 506 11.03 -10.45 22.83
C LEU A 506 11.20 -11.22 21.51
N ASN A 507 12.37 -11.80 21.32
CA ASN A 507 12.76 -12.49 20.09
C ASN A 507 12.05 -13.85 19.91
N GLY A 508 11.78 -14.21 18.66
CA GLY A 508 11.16 -15.48 18.28
C GLY A 508 12.07 -16.71 18.44
N GLY A 509 13.39 -16.52 18.36
CA GLY A 509 14.37 -17.59 18.50
C GLY A 509 14.64 -18.05 19.94
N PHE A 510 15.13 -19.28 20.13
CA PHE A 510 15.50 -19.82 21.44
C PHE A 510 16.78 -20.65 21.42
N SER A 511 17.44 -20.73 22.57
CA SER A 511 18.68 -21.50 22.75
C SER A 511 18.63 -22.49 23.93
N ASP A 512 17.56 -22.49 24.72
CA ASP A 512 17.40 -23.42 25.85
C ASP A 512 16.70 -24.72 25.37
N PRO A 513 17.38 -25.88 25.38
CA PRO A 513 16.77 -27.15 24.98
C PRO A 513 15.57 -27.56 25.84
N ALA A 514 15.45 -27.05 27.08
CA ALA A 514 14.32 -27.37 27.95
C ALA A 514 12.97 -26.84 27.42
N LEU A 515 13.00 -25.93 26.44
CA LEU A 515 11.82 -25.34 25.83
C LEU A 515 11.27 -26.15 24.65
N ILE A 516 12.05 -27.09 24.11
CA ILE A 516 11.64 -27.92 22.96
C ILE A 516 10.38 -28.72 23.31
N ASP A 517 9.43 -28.76 22.38
CA ASP A 517 8.13 -29.42 22.58
C ASP A 517 7.36 -28.87 23.78
N THR A 518 7.52 -27.58 24.07
CA THR A 518 6.66 -26.80 24.98
C THR A 518 6.11 -25.58 24.26
N PRO A 519 4.98 -24.98 24.71
CA PRO A 519 4.52 -23.71 24.16
C PRO A 519 5.56 -22.59 24.25
N GLN A 520 6.48 -22.67 25.21
CA GLN A 520 7.56 -21.70 25.42
C GLN A 520 8.72 -21.85 24.42
N GLU A 521 8.66 -22.79 23.49
CA GLU A 521 9.57 -22.85 22.34
C GLU A 521 9.45 -21.58 21.47
N ASP A 522 8.22 -21.08 21.35
CA ASP A 522 7.83 -19.97 20.49
C ASP A 522 7.75 -18.64 21.27
N CYS A 523 7.78 -17.51 20.56
CA CYS A 523 7.65 -16.17 21.15
C CYS A 523 7.25 -15.13 20.11
N TRP A 524 6.07 -14.53 20.30
CA TRP A 524 5.56 -13.41 19.49
C TRP A 524 4.32 -12.82 20.17
N SER A 525 3.68 -11.80 19.58
CA SER A 525 2.54 -11.11 20.20
C SER A 525 1.44 -10.71 19.23
N VAL A 526 0.22 -10.60 19.75
CA VAL A 526 -0.91 -9.94 19.08
C VAL A 526 -1.13 -8.56 19.70
N LEU A 527 -1.01 -7.50 18.92
CA LEU A 527 -1.32 -6.15 19.37
C LEU A 527 -2.77 -5.83 18.97
N SER A 528 -3.65 -5.72 19.96
CA SER A 528 -5.05 -5.34 19.79
C SER A 528 -5.23 -3.86 20.13
N VAL A 529 -5.42 -3.04 19.08
CA VAL A 529 -5.57 -1.59 19.15
C VAL A 529 -7.04 -1.22 19.29
N ASP A 530 -7.38 -0.62 20.42
CA ASP A 530 -8.67 0.00 20.68
C ASP A 530 -8.58 1.50 20.40
N THR A 531 -9.11 1.93 19.27
CA THR A 531 -9.10 3.33 18.85
C THR A 531 -10.03 4.20 19.70
N VAL A 532 -11.12 3.64 20.22
CA VAL A 532 -12.06 4.35 21.10
C VAL A 532 -11.44 4.59 22.47
N ALA A 533 -10.86 3.55 23.07
CA ALA A 533 -10.21 3.66 24.38
C ALA A 533 -8.78 4.22 24.32
N LYS A 534 -8.22 4.40 23.11
CA LYS A 534 -6.81 4.73 22.87
C LYS A 534 -5.86 3.86 23.68
N LYS A 535 -6.09 2.55 23.59
CA LYS A 535 -5.35 1.52 24.34
C LYS A 535 -4.88 0.43 23.41
N VAL A 536 -3.66 -0.06 23.63
CA VAL A 536 -3.16 -1.29 23.02
C VAL A 536 -3.08 -2.36 24.10
N ASN A 537 -3.78 -3.47 23.89
CA ASN A 537 -3.53 -4.70 24.64
C ASN A 537 -2.59 -5.58 23.83
N VAL A 538 -1.54 -6.08 24.47
CA VAL A 538 -0.56 -6.98 23.88
C VAL A 538 -0.81 -8.35 24.47
N PHE A 539 -1.20 -9.30 23.63
CA PHE A 539 -1.37 -10.69 24.04
C PHE A 539 -0.13 -11.48 23.62
N GLY A 540 0.63 -11.96 24.60
CA GLY A 540 1.85 -12.71 24.37
C GLY A 540 1.57 -14.17 24.03
N PHE A 541 2.37 -14.75 23.15
CA PHE A 541 2.40 -16.19 22.88
C PHE A 541 3.74 -16.79 23.30
N GLY A 542 3.70 -18.01 23.82
CA GLY A 542 4.87 -18.76 24.27
C GLY A 542 5.61 -18.06 25.41
N ARG A 543 6.81 -17.53 25.15
CA ARG A 543 7.60 -16.79 26.15
C ARG A 543 7.17 -15.34 26.37
N ALA A 544 6.51 -14.72 25.39
CA ALA A 544 6.07 -13.32 25.51
C ALA A 544 4.97 -13.18 26.57
N ILE A 545 4.98 -12.07 27.32
CA ILE A 545 3.97 -11.83 28.36
C ILE A 545 2.87 -10.86 27.90
N ASP A 546 1.67 -11.03 28.48
CA ASP A 546 0.55 -10.09 28.29
C ASP A 546 0.91 -8.70 28.90
N ARG A 547 0.72 -7.63 28.12
CA ARG A 547 1.03 -6.24 28.51
C ARG A 547 -0.04 -5.29 27.97
N SER A 548 -0.02 -4.02 28.40
CA SER A 548 -0.85 -2.99 27.76
C SER A 548 -0.31 -1.58 28.00
N PHE A 549 -0.67 -0.65 27.12
CA PHE A 549 -0.39 0.77 27.28
C PHE A 549 -1.48 1.64 26.63
N THR A 550 -1.56 2.91 27.04
CA THR A 550 -2.44 3.94 26.46
C THR A 550 -1.61 4.94 25.66
N TYR A 551 -2.20 5.59 24.64
CA TYR A 551 -1.46 6.43 23.70
C TYR A 551 -2.10 7.77 23.33
#